data_AF-A0A497P1A8-F1
#
_entry.id   AF-A0A497P1A8-F1
#
_cell.length_a   1.000
_cell.length_b   1.000
_cell.length_c   1.000
_cell.angle_alpha   90.00
_cell.angle_beta   90.00
_cell.angle_gamma   90.00
#
_symmetry.space_group_name_H-M   'P 1'
#
loop_
_entity.id
_entity.type
_entity.pdbx_description
1 polymer ?
#
loop_
_entity_poly.entity_id
_entity_poly.type
_entity_poly.pdbx_seq_one_letter_code
_entity_poly.pdbx_strand_id
1 'polypeptide(L)'
;MSEEEKIKCEICGEEFDPDEIVFITPDGEYEYPYGTDGLAICEYCLEGEESYPVARVTIGYKGYKLPVLTLYGHFYFVAEDDIPSDIYDEVMPIIHEIADELHEAIRWVHVDPWRGYYDISSDKLSKWVLVADDCILAGSDDARELEKFDEELRKISEDLGLVWARAILTTSNLFSAGYYFLVKKVKDPLKTLALMAKVPELKAKYRDWNRFVITALTGKTRVEEFDEKDRYIVEFANRVFVKGENPEEVFKDIEKKIRGGK
;
A
#
# COMPACT_ATOMS: atom_id res chain seq x y z
N MET A 1 4.58 -42.90 28.56
CA MET A 1 4.84 -41.78 27.63
C MET A 1 3.53 -41.03 27.59
N SER A 2 3.49 -39.82 28.12
CA SER A 2 2.33 -38.94 27.94
C SER A 2 2.19 -38.68 26.44
N GLU A 3 1.01 -38.83 25.88
CA GLU A 3 0.71 -38.25 24.57
C GLU A 3 0.98 -36.75 24.71
N GLU A 4 1.92 -36.24 23.91
CA GLU A 4 2.14 -34.79 23.82
C GLU A 4 0.88 -34.18 23.20
N GLU A 5 0.42 -33.08 23.80
CA GLU A 5 -0.77 -32.39 23.35
C GLU A 5 -0.46 -31.69 22.03
N LYS A 6 -1.18 -32.07 20.97
CA LYS A 6 -1.03 -31.45 19.66
C LYS A 6 -1.55 -30.03 19.66
N ILE A 7 -0.92 -29.16 18.89
CA ILE A 7 -1.29 -27.75 18.74
C ILE A 7 -1.87 -27.51 17.36
N LYS A 8 -2.95 -26.75 17.28
CA LYS A 8 -3.64 -26.43 16.03
C LYS A 8 -3.07 -25.17 15.40
N CYS A 9 -2.66 -25.23 14.14
CA CYS A 9 -2.27 -24.05 13.36
C CYS A 9 -3.51 -23.16 13.11
N GLU A 10 -3.39 -21.86 13.37
CA GLU A 10 -4.50 -20.91 13.22
C GLU A 10 -4.85 -20.60 11.77
N ILE A 11 -3.91 -20.82 10.84
CA ILE A 11 -4.10 -20.54 9.40
C ILE A 11 -4.75 -21.74 8.69
N CYS A 12 -4.11 -22.92 8.70
CA CYS A 12 -4.62 -24.08 7.98
C CYS A 12 -5.59 -24.94 8.79
N GLY A 13 -5.59 -24.80 10.13
CA GLY A 13 -6.45 -25.57 11.03
C GLY A 13 -6.01 -27.02 11.27
N GLU A 14 -4.84 -27.44 10.78
CA GLU A 14 -4.28 -28.77 11.02
C GLU A 14 -3.57 -28.83 12.40
N GLU A 15 -3.44 -30.04 12.95
CA GLU A 15 -2.81 -30.31 14.25
C GLU A 15 -1.38 -30.83 14.07
N PHE A 16 -0.44 -30.20 14.77
CA PHE A 16 0.99 -30.47 14.68
C PHE A 16 1.58 -30.81 16.03
N ASP A 17 2.74 -31.46 16.02
CA ASP A 17 3.52 -31.64 17.22
C ASP A 17 4.14 -30.29 17.66
N PRO A 18 4.37 -30.04 18.96
CA PRO A 18 4.79 -28.72 19.44
C PRO A 18 6.10 -28.17 18.84
N ASP A 19 6.98 -29.03 18.35
CA ASP A 19 8.23 -28.66 17.69
C ASP A 19 8.08 -28.25 16.22
N GLU A 20 6.90 -28.47 15.63
CA GLU A 20 6.54 -28.05 14.26
C GLU A 20 5.71 -26.75 14.23
N ILE A 21 5.49 -26.12 15.39
CA ILE A 21 4.73 -24.88 15.55
C ILE A 21 5.64 -23.74 15.97
N VAL A 22 5.49 -22.61 15.27
CA VAL A 22 6.03 -21.31 15.66
C VAL A 22 4.96 -20.56 16.44
N PHE A 23 5.33 -20.06 17.62
CA PHE A 23 4.48 -19.21 18.45
C PHE A 23 4.93 -17.76 18.34
N ILE A 24 4.06 -16.93 17.76
CA ILE A 24 4.26 -15.48 17.72
C ILE A 24 3.51 -14.88 18.91
N THR A 25 4.23 -14.22 19.81
CA THR A 25 3.66 -13.69 21.06
C THR A 25 3.58 -12.16 21.03
N PRO A 26 2.70 -11.54 21.84
CA PRO A 26 2.59 -10.07 21.92
C PRO A 26 3.84 -9.39 22.49
N ASP A 27 4.68 -10.14 23.20
CA ASP A 27 5.99 -9.73 23.72
C ASP A 27 7.16 -10.22 22.83
N GLY A 28 6.86 -10.65 21.60
CA GLY A 28 7.86 -11.08 20.63
C GLY A 28 8.86 -9.97 20.31
N GLU A 29 10.07 -10.34 19.87
CA GLU A 29 11.14 -9.37 19.62
C GLU A 29 11.00 -8.66 18.27
N TYR A 30 10.41 -9.29 17.26
CA TYR A 30 10.30 -8.73 15.91
C TYR A 30 8.96 -9.02 15.23
N GLU A 31 8.28 -10.08 15.65
CA GLU A 31 7.02 -10.54 15.08
C GLU A 31 5.91 -10.42 16.11
N TYR A 32 4.79 -9.85 15.68
CA TYR A 32 3.68 -9.51 16.56
C TYR A 32 2.36 -9.98 15.97
N PRO A 33 1.49 -10.64 16.75
CA PRO A 33 0.16 -10.99 16.28
C PRO A 33 -0.75 -9.74 16.29
N TYR A 34 -1.73 -9.69 15.40
CA TYR A 34 -2.73 -8.61 15.42
C TYR A 34 -3.76 -8.83 16.52
N GLY A 35 -3.81 -7.96 17.52
CA GLY A 35 -4.90 -7.91 18.51
C GLY A 35 -5.22 -9.21 19.30
N THR A 36 -4.36 -10.23 19.27
CA THR A 36 -4.52 -11.48 20.03
C THR A 36 -3.43 -11.63 21.10
N ASP A 37 -3.64 -12.58 22.03
CA ASP A 37 -2.67 -12.91 23.09
C ASP A 37 -1.52 -13.82 22.59
N GLY A 38 -1.48 -14.12 21.30
CA GLY A 38 -0.54 -15.04 20.68
C GLY A 38 -1.11 -15.64 19.39
N LEU A 39 -0.24 -16.24 18.59
CA LEU A 39 -0.59 -16.87 17.32
C LEU A 39 0.26 -18.12 17.11
N ALA A 40 -0.40 -19.27 16.95
CA ALA A 40 0.25 -20.55 16.65
C ALA A 40 0.20 -20.87 15.15
N ILE A 41 1.35 -20.94 14.48
CA ILE A 41 1.44 -21.18 13.04
C ILE A 41 2.42 -22.32 12.76
N CYS A 42 2.07 -23.23 11.84
CA CYS A 42 3.04 -24.21 11.33
C CYS A 42 4.04 -23.56 10.36
N GLU A 43 5.23 -24.14 10.24
CA GLU A 43 6.31 -23.59 9.40
C GLU A 43 5.89 -23.32 7.94
N TYR A 44 5.09 -24.21 7.34
CA TYR A 44 4.61 -24.06 5.97
C TYR A 44 3.71 -22.82 5.78
N CYS A 45 2.81 -22.55 6.74
CA CYS A 45 1.96 -21.38 6.69
C CYS A 45 2.74 -20.09 6.98
N LEU A 46 3.74 -20.14 7.85
CA LEU A 46 4.64 -19.02 8.10
C LEU A 46 5.42 -18.65 6.83
N GLU A 47 6.07 -19.61 6.18
CA GLU A 47 6.80 -19.39 4.91
C GLU A 47 5.87 -18.83 3.82
N GLY A 48 4.61 -19.31 3.79
CA GLY A 48 3.58 -18.81 2.87
C GLY A 48 3.23 -17.34 3.10
N GLU A 49 3.07 -16.91 4.36
CA GLU A 49 2.85 -15.51 4.71
C GLU A 49 4.06 -14.64 4.35
N GLU A 50 5.26 -15.07 4.76
CA GLU A 50 6.50 -14.33 4.55
C GLU A 50 6.83 -14.10 3.06
N SER A 51 6.44 -15.05 2.22
CA SER A 51 6.61 -14.97 0.76
C SER A 51 5.72 -13.93 0.10
N TYR A 52 4.59 -13.56 0.71
CA TYR A 52 3.56 -12.71 0.11
C TYR A 52 3.07 -11.63 1.08
N PRO A 53 3.94 -10.65 1.43
CA PRO A 53 3.55 -9.57 2.33
C PRO A 53 2.37 -8.77 1.75
N VAL A 54 1.43 -8.42 2.62
CA VAL A 54 0.25 -7.61 2.30
C VAL A 54 0.68 -6.17 1.99
N ALA A 55 1.50 -5.60 2.87
CA ALA A 55 1.97 -4.23 2.75
C ALA A 55 3.33 -4.02 3.40
N ARG A 56 4.01 -2.96 2.96
CA ARG A 56 5.18 -2.38 3.63
C ARG A 56 4.88 -0.96 4.04
N VAL A 57 5.09 -0.65 5.31
CA VAL A 57 4.71 0.64 5.91
C VAL A 57 5.95 1.34 6.43
N THR A 58 6.15 2.59 6.01
CA THR A 58 7.18 3.49 6.56
C THR A 58 6.48 4.52 7.44
N ILE A 59 6.99 4.76 8.64
CA ILE A 59 6.41 5.74 9.57
C ILE A 59 7.35 6.93 9.74
N GLY A 60 6.79 8.14 9.75
CA GLY A 60 7.49 9.36 10.13
C GLY A 60 7.05 9.87 11.48
N TYR A 61 8.02 10.10 12.37
CA TYR A 61 7.78 10.57 13.73
C TYR A 61 8.87 11.55 14.16
N LYS A 62 8.53 12.80 14.52
CA LYS A 62 9.48 13.82 15.02
C LYS A 62 10.75 13.99 14.14
N GLY A 63 10.61 13.88 12.81
CA GLY A 63 11.73 13.97 11.85
C GLY A 63 12.54 12.67 11.68
N TYR A 64 12.22 11.63 12.44
CA TYR A 64 12.72 10.29 12.19
C TYR A 64 11.87 9.62 11.11
N LYS A 65 12.56 8.95 10.19
CA LYS A 65 11.97 8.00 9.25
C LYS A 65 12.30 6.61 9.78
N LEU A 66 11.28 5.97 10.33
CA LEU A 66 11.39 4.70 11.04
C LEU A 66 11.48 3.52 10.05
N PRO A 67 11.97 2.35 10.51
CA PRO A 67 12.05 1.14 9.71
C PRO A 67 10.73 0.75 9.06
N VAL A 68 10.86 -0.14 8.07
CA VAL A 68 9.74 -0.68 7.32
C VAL A 68 9.05 -1.75 8.16
N LEU A 69 7.87 -1.43 8.68
CA LEU A 69 6.88 -2.39 9.17
C LEU A 69 6.39 -3.23 7.98
N THR A 70 6.45 -4.56 8.09
CA THR A 70 5.92 -5.47 7.07
C THR A 70 4.67 -6.14 7.60
N LEU A 71 3.55 -5.96 6.89
CA LEU A 71 2.26 -6.54 7.26
C LEU A 71 2.05 -7.85 6.52
N TYR A 72 1.72 -8.90 7.27
CA TYR A 72 1.25 -10.18 6.76
C TYR A 72 -0.24 -10.34 7.06
N GLY A 73 -0.85 -11.43 6.60
CA GLY A 73 -2.26 -11.72 6.79
C GLY A 73 -2.64 -11.88 8.27
N HIS A 74 -1.77 -12.50 9.07
CA HIS A 74 -2.06 -12.87 10.46
C HIS A 74 -1.13 -12.23 11.50
N PHE A 75 0.01 -11.71 11.10
CA PHE A 75 0.98 -11.04 11.98
C PHE A 75 1.67 -9.90 11.23
N TYR A 76 2.56 -9.18 11.91
CA TYR A 76 3.44 -8.20 11.28
C TYR A 76 4.84 -8.27 11.87
N PHE A 77 5.80 -7.82 11.06
CA PHE A 77 7.21 -7.76 11.42
C PHE A 77 7.68 -6.30 11.56
N VAL A 78 8.44 -6.03 12.61
CA VAL A 78 9.07 -4.74 12.89
C VAL A 78 10.57 -4.94 13.00
N ALA A 79 11.38 -4.23 12.21
CA ALA A 79 12.84 -4.24 12.38
C ALA A 79 13.24 -3.32 13.56
N GLU A 80 13.12 -3.81 14.79
CA GLU A 80 13.31 -3.00 15.99
C GLU A 80 14.72 -2.43 16.15
N ASP A 81 15.73 -3.15 15.68
CA ASP A 81 17.13 -2.71 15.69
C ASP A 81 17.36 -1.40 14.92
N ASP A 82 16.47 -1.07 13.99
CA ASP A 82 16.51 0.17 13.20
C ASP A 82 15.77 1.33 13.90
N ILE A 83 15.14 1.09 15.06
CA ILE A 83 14.45 2.12 15.85
C ILE A 83 15.43 2.74 16.86
N PRO A 84 15.66 4.05 16.81
CA PRO A 84 16.51 4.72 17.79
C PRO A 84 15.98 4.56 19.23
N SER A 85 16.86 4.14 20.14
CA SER A 85 16.52 3.85 21.54
C SER A 85 15.89 5.04 22.30
N ASP A 86 16.16 6.28 21.87
CA ASP A 86 15.63 7.49 22.50
C ASP A 86 14.15 7.75 22.18
N ILE A 87 13.60 7.09 21.17
CA ILE A 87 12.19 7.21 20.76
C ILE A 87 11.44 5.88 20.76
N TYR A 88 12.11 4.77 21.08
CA TYR A 88 11.56 3.41 21.04
C TYR A 88 10.21 3.29 21.75
N ASP A 89 10.17 3.65 23.05
CA ASP A 89 8.96 3.58 23.88
C ASP A 89 7.82 4.49 23.38
N GLU A 90 8.14 5.57 22.66
CA GLU A 90 7.14 6.47 22.09
C GLU A 90 6.57 5.94 20.76
N VAL A 91 7.40 5.25 19.99
CA VAL A 91 7.12 4.84 18.62
C VAL A 91 6.45 3.47 18.54
N MET A 92 6.85 2.50 19.38
CA MET A 92 6.27 1.16 19.34
C MET A 92 4.74 1.16 19.51
N PRO A 93 4.14 1.93 20.44
CA PRO A 93 2.68 2.04 20.53
C PRO A 93 2.04 2.60 19.25
N ILE A 94 2.74 3.46 18.49
CA ILE A 94 2.26 3.99 17.21
C ILE A 94 2.34 2.91 16.13
N ILE A 95 3.41 2.11 16.10
CA ILE A 95 3.61 0.98 15.19
C ILE A 95 2.50 -0.06 15.37
N HIS A 96 2.29 -0.54 16.60
CA HIS A 96 1.23 -1.51 16.89
C HIS A 96 -0.15 -0.97 16.49
N GLU A 97 -0.42 0.30 16.82
CA GLU A 97 -1.70 0.93 16.48
C GLU A 97 -1.96 0.99 14.97
N ILE A 98 -0.98 1.40 14.16
CA ILE A 98 -1.17 1.45 12.70
C ILE A 98 -1.23 0.05 12.11
N ALA A 99 -0.48 -0.92 12.65
CA ALA A 99 -0.52 -2.31 12.20
C ALA A 99 -1.93 -2.90 12.38
N ASP A 100 -2.50 -2.79 13.58
CA ASP A 100 -3.86 -3.28 13.88
C ASP A 100 -4.91 -2.57 13.02
N GLU A 101 -4.83 -1.24 12.90
CA GLU A 101 -5.82 -0.48 12.14
C GLU A 101 -5.75 -0.78 10.63
N LEU A 102 -4.55 -1.00 10.09
CA LEU A 102 -4.36 -1.45 8.72
C LEU A 102 -4.81 -2.90 8.50
N HIS A 103 -4.59 -3.80 9.45
CA HIS A 103 -5.09 -5.18 9.36
C HIS A 103 -6.62 -5.21 9.19
N GLU A 104 -7.35 -4.38 9.95
CA GLU A 104 -8.80 -4.27 9.81
C GLU A 104 -9.24 -3.57 8.51
N ALA A 105 -8.48 -2.55 8.08
CA ALA A 105 -8.83 -1.67 6.97
C ALA A 105 -8.46 -2.23 5.58
N ILE A 106 -7.41 -3.05 5.50
CA ILE A 106 -6.93 -3.60 4.23
C ILE A 106 -7.87 -4.72 3.77
N ARG A 107 -8.16 -4.73 2.47
CA ARG A 107 -8.92 -5.81 1.82
C ARG A 107 -8.35 -6.14 0.47
N TRP A 108 -8.50 -7.40 0.07
CA TRP A 108 -8.19 -7.82 -1.29
C TRP A 108 -9.34 -7.50 -2.24
N VAL A 109 -9.05 -6.79 -3.33
CA VAL A 109 -9.99 -6.45 -4.40
C VAL A 109 -9.71 -7.36 -5.59
N HIS A 110 -10.63 -8.29 -5.85
CA HIS A 110 -10.55 -9.18 -7.01
C HIS A 110 -10.83 -8.42 -8.30
N VAL A 111 -9.92 -8.54 -9.27
CA VAL A 111 -10.14 -8.12 -10.66
C VAL A 111 -10.63 -9.31 -11.49
N ASP A 112 -10.18 -10.53 -11.14
CA ASP A 112 -10.66 -11.81 -11.65
C ASP A 112 -10.40 -12.92 -10.60
N PRO A 113 -10.69 -14.22 -10.86
CA PRO A 113 -10.50 -15.28 -9.87
C PRO A 113 -9.07 -15.46 -9.35
N TRP A 114 -8.06 -15.00 -10.08
CA TRP A 114 -6.64 -15.25 -9.78
C TRP A 114 -5.84 -13.96 -9.55
N ARG A 115 -6.42 -12.80 -9.90
CA ARG A 115 -5.73 -11.49 -9.85
C ARG A 115 -6.52 -10.46 -9.05
N GLY A 116 -5.77 -9.56 -8.45
CA GLY A 116 -6.31 -8.51 -7.61
C GLY A 116 -5.23 -7.62 -7.03
N TYR A 117 -5.65 -6.77 -6.10
CA TYR A 117 -4.77 -5.86 -5.38
C TYR A 117 -5.32 -5.61 -3.98
N TYR A 118 -4.43 -5.29 -3.04
CA TYR A 118 -4.86 -4.80 -1.73
C TYR A 118 -5.28 -3.33 -1.83
N ASP A 119 -6.34 -2.97 -1.12
CA ASP A 119 -6.87 -1.61 -1.00
C ASP A 119 -7.20 -1.28 0.46
N ILE A 120 -7.20 0.01 0.83
CA ILE A 120 -7.51 0.49 2.19
C ILE A 120 -8.94 1.06 2.24
N SER A 121 -9.80 0.42 3.02
CA SER A 121 -11.13 0.94 3.36
C SER A 121 -11.02 2.10 4.37
N SER A 122 -11.02 3.33 3.87
CA SER A 122 -10.90 4.54 4.70
C SER A 122 -11.97 4.69 5.79
N ASP A 123 -13.15 4.10 5.62
CA ASP A 123 -14.25 4.07 6.59
C ASP A 123 -13.94 3.24 7.84
N LYS A 124 -12.97 2.31 7.75
CA LYS A 124 -12.49 1.51 8.87
C LYS A 124 -11.36 2.20 9.66
N LEU A 125 -10.80 3.30 9.14
CA LEU A 125 -9.74 4.04 9.83
C LEU A 125 -10.29 4.92 10.95
N SER A 126 -10.11 4.47 12.19
CA SER A 126 -10.60 5.15 13.39
C SER A 126 -9.60 6.16 13.98
N LYS A 127 -8.29 5.92 13.92
CA LYS A 127 -7.25 6.79 14.48
C LYS A 127 -6.34 7.38 13.42
N TRP A 128 -6.42 6.91 12.17
CA TRP A 128 -5.69 7.45 11.03
C TRP A 128 -6.62 8.08 9.99
N VAL A 129 -6.06 8.94 9.15
CA VAL A 129 -6.76 9.59 8.04
C VAL A 129 -5.99 9.29 6.76
N LEU A 130 -6.67 8.71 5.78
CA LEU A 130 -6.12 8.59 4.43
C LEU A 130 -6.07 9.98 3.78
N VAL A 131 -4.88 10.46 3.47
CA VAL A 131 -4.63 11.79 2.90
C VAL A 131 -4.51 11.72 1.38
N ALA A 132 -3.80 10.72 0.88
CA ALA A 132 -3.61 10.51 -0.55
C ALA A 132 -3.45 9.04 -0.87
N ASP A 133 -3.96 8.65 -2.02
CA ASP A 133 -3.80 7.36 -2.66
C ASP A 133 -3.33 7.54 -4.12
N ASP A 134 -2.54 6.59 -4.60
CA ASP A 134 -2.05 6.52 -5.98
C ASP A 134 -1.57 5.08 -6.31
N CYS A 135 -1.04 4.87 -7.52
CA CYS A 135 -0.47 3.61 -7.96
C CYS A 135 0.97 3.79 -8.43
N ILE A 136 1.87 2.94 -7.92
CA ILE A 136 3.27 2.90 -8.31
C ILE A 136 3.42 2.00 -9.53
N LEU A 137 3.89 2.55 -10.64
CA LEU A 137 4.29 1.80 -11.84
C LEU A 137 5.81 1.65 -11.86
N ALA A 138 6.30 0.56 -11.25
CA ALA A 138 7.72 0.38 -10.95
C ALA A 138 8.62 0.51 -12.20
N GLY A 139 9.73 1.25 -12.05
CA GLY A 139 10.70 1.47 -13.12
C GLY A 139 10.31 2.52 -14.17
N SER A 140 9.16 3.18 -14.03
CA SER A 140 8.73 4.25 -14.93
C SER A 140 9.12 5.65 -14.48
N ASP A 141 9.14 6.60 -15.41
CA ASP A 141 9.22 8.03 -15.10
C ASP A 141 8.04 8.49 -14.24
N ASP A 142 6.89 7.81 -14.34
CA ASP A 142 5.75 8.12 -13.48
C ASP A 142 6.00 7.77 -12.01
N ALA A 143 6.67 6.65 -11.73
CA ALA A 143 7.09 6.30 -10.37
C ALA A 143 8.10 7.30 -9.80
N ARG A 144 8.99 7.86 -10.63
CA ARG A 144 9.92 8.93 -10.19
C ARG A 144 9.21 10.21 -9.80
N GLU A 145 8.16 10.59 -10.52
CA GLU A 145 7.36 11.75 -10.12
C GLU A 145 6.46 11.45 -8.91
N LEU A 146 5.99 10.22 -8.74
CA LEU A 146 5.29 9.81 -7.51
C LEU A 146 6.21 9.90 -6.29
N GLU A 147 7.50 9.57 -6.43
CA GLU A 147 8.48 9.72 -5.36
C GLU A 147 8.64 11.20 -4.94
N LYS A 148 8.70 12.13 -5.90
CA LYS A 148 8.73 13.58 -5.59
C LYS A 148 7.45 14.06 -4.90
N PHE A 149 6.31 13.50 -5.30
CA PHE A 149 5.03 13.75 -4.64
C PHE A 149 5.05 13.25 -3.18
N ASP A 150 5.54 12.03 -2.94
CA ASP A 150 5.71 11.44 -1.61
C ASP A 150 6.67 12.26 -0.73
N GLU A 151 7.80 12.69 -1.28
CA GLU A 151 8.78 13.54 -0.60
C GLU A 151 8.17 14.86 -0.10
N GLU A 152 7.41 15.55 -0.95
CA GLU A 152 6.75 16.80 -0.55
C GLU A 152 5.66 16.57 0.50
N LEU A 153 4.87 15.49 0.40
CA LEU A 153 3.88 15.16 1.43
C LEU A 153 4.51 14.88 2.78
N ARG A 154 5.61 14.12 2.82
CA ARG A 154 6.37 13.86 4.06
C ARG A 154 6.91 15.14 4.66
N LYS A 155 7.55 15.98 3.84
CA LYS A 155 8.10 17.26 4.28
C LYS A 155 7.03 18.17 4.89
N ILE A 156 5.88 18.33 4.22
CA ILE A 156 4.78 19.14 4.74
C ILE A 156 4.23 18.54 6.05
N SER A 157 4.15 17.21 6.12
CA SER A 157 3.69 16.52 7.33
C SER A 157 4.64 16.76 8.51
N GLU A 158 5.95 16.68 8.27
CA GLU A 158 7.00 16.99 9.24
C GLU A 158 6.96 18.45 9.70
N ASP A 159 6.84 19.40 8.76
CA ASP A 159 6.71 20.83 9.05
C ASP A 159 5.47 21.15 9.92
N LEU A 160 4.39 20.40 9.72
CA LEU A 160 3.16 20.51 10.53
C LEU A 160 3.25 19.74 11.86
N GLY A 161 4.29 18.93 12.07
CA GLY A 161 4.46 18.06 13.23
C GLY A 161 3.41 16.93 13.27
N LEU A 162 3.03 16.39 12.11
CA LEU A 162 2.14 15.25 11.97
C LEU A 162 2.93 13.94 12.00
N VAL A 163 2.36 12.93 12.65
CA VAL A 163 2.81 11.55 12.49
C VAL A 163 2.19 11.02 11.20
N TRP A 164 3.03 10.54 10.29
CA TRP A 164 2.58 10.04 8.98
C TRP A 164 3.00 8.59 8.80
N ALA A 165 2.24 7.88 7.97
CA ALA A 165 2.53 6.52 7.54
C ALA A 165 2.36 6.43 6.03
N ARG A 166 3.35 5.86 5.35
CA ARG A 166 3.31 5.55 3.93
C ARG A 166 3.22 4.04 3.77
N ALA A 167 2.08 3.55 3.31
CA ALA A 167 1.85 2.14 3.05
C ALA A 167 1.96 1.86 1.54
N ILE A 168 2.80 0.88 1.20
CA ILE A 168 2.92 0.32 -0.15
C ILE A 168 2.26 -1.06 -0.11
N LEU A 169 1.15 -1.19 -0.82
CA LEU A 169 0.31 -2.39 -0.83
C LEU A 169 0.61 -3.27 -2.05
N THR A 170 0.67 -4.58 -1.83
CA THR A 170 0.98 -5.55 -2.87
C THR A 170 -0.17 -5.69 -3.87
N THR A 171 0.16 -5.94 -5.14
CA THR A 171 -0.80 -6.34 -6.16
C THR A 171 -0.36 -7.65 -6.81
N SER A 172 -1.27 -8.30 -7.54
CA SER A 172 -0.89 -9.48 -8.35
C SER A 172 0.03 -9.15 -9.53
N ASN A 173 0.32 -7.88 -9.79
CA ASN A 173 1.23 -7.44 -10.86
C ASN A 173 2.57 -6.99 -10.27
N LEU A 174 3.65 -7.66 -10.68
CA LEU A 174 5.02 -7.40 -10.23
C LEU A 174 5.48 -5.95 -10.44
N PHE A 175 4.94 -5.25 -11.44
CA PHE A 175 5.32 -3.88 -11.78
C PHE A 175 4.36 -2.82 -11.21
N SER A 176 3.41 -3.22 -10.36
CA SER A 176 2.37 -2.35 -9.81
C SER A 176 2.27 -2.53 -8.29
N ALA A 177 2.23 -1.42 -7.57
CA ALA A 177 1.95 -1.42 -6.13
C ALA A 177 0.98 -0.30 -5.78
N GLY A 178 0.09 -0.53 -4.81
CA GLY A 178 -0.75 0.53 -4.25
C GLY A 178 0.09 1.48 -3.42
N TYR A 179 -0.14 2.78 -3.53
CA TYR A 179 0.49 3.81 -2.70
C TYR A 179 -0.57 4.49 -1.85
N TYR A 180 -0.35 4.52 -0.54
CA TYR A 180 -1.25 5.16 0.40
C TYR A 180 -0.46 6.00 1.39
N PHE A 181 -0.88 7.24 1.58
CA PHE A 181 -0.30 8.18 2.53
C PHE A 181 -1.34 8.52 3.60
N LEU A 182 -1.04 8.17 4.84
CA LEU A 182 -1.91 8.34 6.00
C LEU A 182 -1.26 9.27 7.01
N VAL A 183 -2.10 9.97 7.79
CA VAL A 183 -1.64 10.69 8.97
C VAL A 183 -2.46 10.32 10.20
N LYS A 184 -1.81 10.25 11.36
CA LYS A 184 -2.49 10.00 12.62
C LYS A 184 -3.41 11.17 12.93
N LYS A 185 -4.62 10.90 13.42
CA LYS A 185 -5.57 11.93 13.86
C LYS A 185 -4.95 12.72 15.01
N VAL A 186 -4.93 14.04 14.86
CA VAL A 186 -4.39 14.99 15.85
C VAL A 186 -5.51 15.80 16.48
N LYS A 187 -5.24 16.40 17.65
CA LYS A 187 -6.19 17.28 18.35
C LYS A 187 -6.56 18.53 17.54
N ASP A 188 -5.64 19.02 16.72
CA ASP A 188 -5.86 20.16 15.82
C ASP A 188 -6.10 19.66 14.38
N PRO A 189 -7.36 19.43 13.98
CA PRO A 189 -7.68 18.90 12.65
C PRO A 189 -7.31 19.86 11.52
N LEU A 190 -7.04 21.15 11.80
CA LEU A 190 -6.64 22.11 10.78
C LEU A 190 -5.30 21.74 10.14
N LYS A 191 -4.40 21.08 10.88
CA LYS A 191 -3.13 20.58 10.33
C LYS A 191 -3.35 19.52 9.26
N THR A 192 -4.18 18.52 9.57
CA THR A 192 -4.55 17.47 8.60
C THR A 192 -5.26 18.08 7.39
N LEU A 193 -6.18 19.02 7.61
CA LEU A 193 -6.88 19.70 6.52
C LEU A 193 -5.93 20.52 5.63
N ALA A 194 -4.94 21.21 6.22
CA ALA A 194 -3.95 21.97 5.47
C ALA A 194 -3.11 21.06 4.56
N LEU A 195 -2.71 19.88 5.05
CA LEU A 195 -2.02 18.87 4.24
C LEU A 195 -2.93 18.35 3.11
N MET A 196 -4.19 17.98 3.41
CA MET A 196 -5.15 17.51 2.40
C MET A 196 -5.41 18.56 1.32
N ALA A 197 -5.47 19.85 1.68
CA ALA A 197 -5.63 20.94 0.74
C ALA A 197 -4.43 21.10 -0.22
N LYS A 198 -3.25 20.61 0.16
CA LYS A 198 -2.05 20.59 -0.69
C LYS A 198 -2.03 19.45 -1.69
N VAL A 199 -2.75 18.36 -1.43
CA VAL A 199 -2.76 17.17 -2.31
C VAL A 199 -3.13 17.50 -3.76
N PRO A 200 -4.20 18.26 -4.07
CA PRO A 200 -4.53 18.59 -5.46
C PRO A 200 -3.47 19.42 -6.17
N GLU A 201 -2.83 20.36 -5.46
CA GLU A 201 -1.73 21.18 -5.98
C GLU A 201 -0.52 20.31 -6.32
N LEU A 202 -0.14 19.39 -5.42
CA LEU A 202 0.96 18.47 -5.62
C LEU A 202 0.65 17.45 -6.73
N LYS A 203 -0.59 16.93 -6.81
CA LYS A 203 -1.03 16.05 -7.90
C LYS A 203 -0.93 16.77 -9.24
N ALA A 204 -1.39 18.02 -9.34
CA ALA A 204 -1.27 18.80 -10.57
C ALA A 204 0.19 19.08 -10.98
N LYS A 205 1.11 19.14 -10.02
CA LYS A 205 2.54 19.39 -10.27
C LYS A 205 3.30 18.13 -10.72
N TYR A 206 3.05 16.99 -10.08
CA TYR A 206 3.88 15.78 -10.25
C TYR A 206 3.17 14.66 -11.00
N ARG A 207 1.84 14.58 -10.92
CA ARG A 207 1.07 13.47 -11.48
C ARG A 207 0.52 13.86 -12.85
N ASP A 208 1.07 13.26 -13.89
CA ASP A 208 0.56 13.38 -15.26
C ASP A 208 -0.30 12.16 -15.59
N TRP A 209 -1.61 12.36 -15.63
CA TRP A 209 -2.58 11.31 -15.93
C TRP A 209 -2.34 10.66 -17.28
N ASN A 210 -1.92 11.41 -18.30
CA ASN A 210 -1.68 10.86 -19.63
C ASN A 210 -0.46 9.94 -19.60
N ARG A 211 0.63 10.36 -18.94
CA ARG A 211 1.82 9.52 -18.75
C ARG A 211 1.46 8.25 -17.99
N PHE A 212 0.73 8.36 -16.88
CA PHE A 212 0.27 7.22 -16.11
C PHE A 212 -0.52 6.22 -16.97
N VAL A 213 -1.52 6.68 -17.71
CA VAL A 213 -2.36 5.82 -18.57
C VAL A 213 -1.52 5.13 -19.65
N ILE A 214 -0.62 5.86 -20.30
CA ILE A 214 0.24 5.28 -21.35
C ILE A 214 1.12 4.20 -20.72
N THR A 215 1.80 4.48 -19.62
CA THR A 215 2.65 3.50 -18.94
C THR A 215 1.86 2.28 -18.49
N ALA A 216 0.71 2.49 -17.85
CA ALA A 216 -0.12 1.40 -17.33
C ALA A 216 -0.64 0.45 -18.44
N LEU A 217 -1.00 1.00 -19.61
CA LEU A 217 -1.63 0.22 -20.69
C LEU A 217 -0.64 -0.29 -21.74
N THR A 218 0.54 0.32 -21.88
CA THR A 218 1.52 -0.04 -22.92
C THR A 218 2.82 -0.61 -22.37
N GLY A 219 3.12 -0.39 -21.09
CA GLY A 219 4.41 -0.71 -20.49
C GLY A 219 5.55 0.22 -20.91
N LYS A 220 5.29 1.26 -21.73
CA LYS A 220 6.29 2.29 -22.04
C LYS A 220 6.62 3.07 -20.78
N THR A 221 7.88 3.07 -20.40
CA THR A 221 8.32 3.58 -19.09
C THR A 221 8.85 5.01 -19.15
N ARG A 222 9.19 5.47 -20.35
CA ARG A 222 9.83 6.77 -20.59
C ARG A 222 9.03 7.64 -21.53
N VAL A 223 8.97 8.94 -21.26
CA VAL A 223 8.21 9.89 -22.10
C VAL A 223 8.75 9.95 -23.53
N GLU A 224 10.05 9.72 -23.73
CA GLU A 224 10.67 9.69 -25.05
C GLU A 224 10.19 8.52 -25.94
N GLU A 225 9.61 7.48 -25.35
CA GLU A 225 9.05 6.31 -26.06
C GLU A 225 7.62 6.58 -26.57
N PHE A 226 7.01 7.69 -26.16
CA PHE A 226 5.63 7.99 -26.48
C PHE A 226 5.50 8.50 -27.91
N ASP A 227 4.50 7.98 -28.62
CA ASP A 227 4.20 8.30 -30.01
C ASP A 227 2.75 8.82 -30.17
N GLU A 228 2.39 9.20 -31.39
CA GLU A 228 1.07 9.76 -31.67
C GLU A 228 -0.07 8.77 -31.38
N LYS A 229 0.17 7.46 -31.50
CA LYS A 229 -0.86 6.45 -31.25
C LYS A 229 -1.19 6.34 -29.77
N ASP A 230 -0.24 6.61 -28.90
CA ASP A 230 -0.46 6.60 -27.44
C ASP A 230 -1.48 7.67 -27.02
N ARG A 231 -1.62 8.77 -27.78
CA ARG A 231 -2.67 9.78 -27.54
C ARG A 231 -4.08 9.20 -27.70
N TYR A 232 -4.26 8.25 -28.62
CA TYR A 232 -5.54 7.58 -28.78
C TYR A 232 -5.83 6.60 -27.64
N ILE A 233 -4.80 6.00 -27.04
CA ILE A 233 -4.95 5.17 -25.84
C ILE A 233 -5.45 6.03 -24.67
N VAL A 234 -4.85 7.20 -24.48
CA VAL A 234 -5.29 8.19 -23.48
C VAL A 234 -6.73 8.65 -23.76
N GLU A 235 -7.06 8.95 -25.01
CA GLU A 235 -8.43 9.34 -25.39
C GLU A 235 -9.42 8.22 -25.06
N PHE A 236 -9.11 6.98 -25.43
CA PHE A 236 -9.94 5.81 -25.13
C PHE A 236 -10.16 5.68 -23.63
N ALA A 237 -9.07 5.69 -22.84
CA ALA A 237 -9.13 5.55 -21.38
C ALA A 237 -9.97 6.65 -20.73
N ASN A 238 -9.82 7.91 -21.15
CA ASN A 238 -10.63 9.01 -20.64
C ASN A 238 -12.12 8.84 -20.96
N ARG A 239 -12.46 8.42 -22.18
CA ARG A 239 -13.86 8.25 -22.58
C ARG A 239 -14.51 7.06 -21.89
N VAL A 240 -13.81 5.94 -21.79
CA VAL A 240 -14.35 4.71 -21.21
C VAL A 240 -14.31 4.74 -19.70
N PHE A 241 -13.13 4.94 -19.10
CA PHE A 241 -12.95 4.79 -17.65
C PHE A 241 -13.38 6.02 -16.85
N VAL A 242 -13.23 7.24 -17.40
CA VAL A 242 -13.59 8.47 -16.68
C VAL A 242 -15.02 8.92 -17.01
N LYS A 243 -15.42 8.86 -18.28
CA LYS A 243 -16.77 9.31 -18.71
C LYS A 243 -17.81 8.20 -18.78
N GLY A 244 -17.41 6.92 -18.72
CA GLY A 244 -18.34 5.79 -18.77
C GLY A 244 -18.96 5.57 -20.16
N GLU A 245 -18.33 6.03 -21.24
CA GLU A 245 -18.80 5.78 -22.60
C GLU A 245 -18.66 4.29 -22.98
N ASN A 246 -19.48 3.84 -23.94
CA ASN A 246 -19.45 2.45 -24.40
C ASN A 246 -18.09 2.12 -25.06
N PRO A 247 -17.35 1.09 -24.59
CA PRO A 247 -16.02 0.76 -25.10
C PRO A 247 -15.98 0.46 -26.61
N GLU A 248 -16.98 -0.25 -27.14
CA GLU A 248 -17.00 -0.66 -28.55
C GLU A 248 -17.23 0.53 -29.49
N GLU A 249 -18.06 1.48 -29.07
CA GLU A 249 -18.34 2.71 -29.83
C GLU A 249 -17.12 3.63 -29.86
N VAL A 250 -16.47 3.83 -28.71
CA VAL A 250 -15.24 4.61 -28.60
C VAL A 250 -14.13 3.99 -29.44
N PHE A 251 -13.98 2.66 -29.40
CA PHE A 251 -12.99 1.96 -30.21
C PHE A 251 -13.20 2.19 -31.71
N LYS A 252 -14.44 2.05 -32.21
CA LYS A 252 -14.77 2.29 -33.62
C LYS A 252 -14.51 3.74 -34.04
N ASP A 253 -14.78 4.70 -33.17
CA ASP A 253 -14.51 6.12 -33.43
C ASP A 253 -12.99 6.39 -33.56
N ILE A 254 -12.20 5.88 -32.62
CA ILE A 254 -10.74 5.99 -32.66
C ILE A 254 -10.16 5.29 -33.90
N GLU A 255 -10.65 4.10 -34.24
CA GLU A 255 -10.22 3.38 -35.45
C GLU A 255 -10.48 4.21 -36.73
N LYS A 256 -11.62 4.90 -36.81
CA LYS A 256 -11.92 5.83 -37.91
C LYS A 256 -10.93 6.99 -37.96
N LYS A 257 -10.57 7.59 -36.82
CA LYS A 257 -9.58 8.69 -36.76
C LYS A 257 -8.21 8.23 -37.27
N ILE A 258 -7.77 7.05 -36.85
CA ILE A 258 -6.49 6.46 -37.28
C ILE A 258 -6.49 6.18 -38.79
N ARG A 259 -7.62 5.70 -39.35
CA ARG A 259 -7.75 5.39 -40.79
C ARG A 259 -7.99 6.61 -41.68
N GLY A 260 -8.71 7.62 -41.16
CA GLY A 260 -9.10 8.82 -41.88
C GLY A 260 -8.06 9.95 -41.86
N GLY A 261 -6.99 9.81 -41.07
CA GLY A 261 -5.82 10.71 -41.08
C GLY A 261 -4.80 10.41 -42.19
N LYS A 262 -5.21 9.78 -43.30
CA LYS A 262 -4.41 9.63 -44.53
C LYS A 262 -4.90 10.58 -45.61
#